data_AF-A0A6B3F6A2-F1
#
_entry.id   AF-A0A6B3F6A2-F1
#
_cell.length_a   1.000
_cell.length_b   1.000
_cell.length_c   1.000
_cell.angle_alpha   90.00
_cell.angle_beta   90.00
_cell.angle_gamma   90.00
#
_symmetry.space_group_name_H-M   'P 1'
#
loop_
_entity.id
_entity.type
_entity.pdbx_description
1 polymer ?
#
loop_
_entity_poly.entity_id
_entity_poly.type
_entity_poly.pdbx_seq_one_letter_code
_entity_poly.pdbx_strand_id
1 'polypeptide(L)'
;GLMGRDLHGRTAGIIGTGRIGAAFASIAHGFGMRLLGWDVHENPDCRALGMEYVDRDRLLRESDLVSLHVPLLPTTAHLLDARALRLMKDDALLVNSSRGGLIDTEALVGELRKGRFAGVGLDVYEAESGLFFLDKSLEG
;
A
#
# COMPACT_ATOMS: atom_id res chain seq x y z
N GLY A 1 -2.45 -0.34 -26.02
CA GLY A 1 -3.64 -0.32 -25.16
C GLY A 1 -3.24 -0.86 -23.80
N LEU A 2 -3.67 -0.23 -22.71
CA LEU A 2 -3.41 -0.74 -21.36
C LEU A 2 -4.36 -1.92 -21.11
N MET A 3 -3.84 -3.15 -21.21
CA MET A 3 -4.54 -4.34 -20.73
C MET A 3 -4.53 -4.29 -19.20
N GLY A 4 -5.70 -4.10 -18.59
CA GLY A 4 -5.88 -4.25 -17.15
C GLY A 4 -5.60 -5.70 -16.71
N ARG A 5 -5.39 -5.90 -15.41
CA ARG A 5 -5.15 -7.22 -14.83
C ARG A 5 -6.34 -7.67 -14.00
N ASP A 6 -6.62 -8.96 -14.01
CA ASP A 6 -7.59 -9.58 -13.11
C ASP A 6 -7.01 -9.69 -11.70
N LEU A 7 -7.80 -9.28 -10.71
CA LEU A 7 -7.46 -9.36 -9.29
C LEU A 7 -7.85 -10.71 -8.68
N HIS A 8 -8.79 -11.44 -9.29
CA HIS A 8 -9.23 -12.71 -8.76
C HIS A 8 -8.07 -13.72 -8.66
N GLY A 9 -7.92 -14.37 -7.50
CA GLY A 9 -6.83 -15.32 -7.22
C GLY A 9 -5.46 -14.68 -6.97
N ARG A 10 -5.33 -13.35 -7.04
CA ARG A 10 -4.09 -12.64 -6.68
C ARG A 10 -4.00 -12.39 -5.17
N THR A 11 -2.84 -11.95 -4.71
CA THR A 11 -2.57 -11.69 -3.30
C THR A 11 -2.66 -10.19 -2.98
N ALA A 12 -3.54 -9.82 -2.03
CA ALA A 12 -3.60 -8.51 -1.42
C ALA A 12 -2.87 -8.51 -0.07
N GLY A 13 -1.83 -7.69 0.04
CA GLY A 13 -1.10 -7.40 1.28
C GLY A 13 -1.61 -6.12 1.92
N ILE A 14 -2.09 -6.23 3.15
CA ILE A 14 -2.74 -5.14 3.88
C ILE A 14 -1.89 -4.82 5.11
N ILE A 15 -1.29 -3.63 5.10
CA ILE A 15 -0.47 -3.11 6.20
C ILE A 15 -1.35 -2.18 7.02
N GLY A 16 -1.72 -2.61 8.23
CA GLY A 16 -2.72 -1.97 9.07
C GLY A 16 -4.11 -2.56 8.86
N THR A 17 -4.67 -3.15 9.92
CA THR A 17 -5.96 -3.86 9.94
C THR A 17 -6.94 -3.25 10.94
N GLY A 18 -6.78 -1.95 11.23
CA GLY A 18 -7.81 -1.14 11.87
C GLY A 18 -9.07 -0.99 11.01
N ARG A 19 -9.96 -0.04 11.34
CA ARG A 19 -11.27 0.11 10.67
C ARG A 19 -11.19 0.19 9.14
N ILE A 20 -10.28 1.01 8.61
CA ILE A 20 -10.12 1.21 7.15
C ILE A 20 -9.52 -0.05 6.52
N GLY A 21 -8.46 -0.61 7.12
CA GLY A 21 -7.83 -1.82 6.62
C GLY A 21 -8.76 -3.03 6.59
N ALA A 22 -9.62 -3.18 7.61
CA ALA A 22 -10.64 -4.23 7.65
C ALA A 22 -11.72 -4.06 6.56
N ALA A 23 -12.16 -2.83 6.32
CA ALA A 23 -13.09 -2.54 5.21
C ALA A 23 -12.44 -2.87 3.86
N PHE A 24 -11.18 -2.49 3.66
CA PHE A 24 -10.42 -2.84 2.45
C PHE A 24 -10.24 -4.36 2.30
N ALA A 25 -9.94 -5.07 3.39
CA ALA A 25 -9.83 -6.53 3.40
C ALA A 25 -11.13 -7.21 2.95
N SER A 26 -12.28 -6.73 3.41
CA SER A 26 -13.60 -7.23 2.98
C SER A 26 -13.82 -7.02 1.48
N ILE A 27 -13.46 -5.86 0.95
CA ILE A 27 -13.54 -5.57 -0.49
C ILE A 27 -12.61 -6.50 -1.28
N ALA A 28 -11.34 -6.60 -0.90
CA ALA A 28 -10.37 -7.48 -1.55
C ALA A 28 -10.81 -8.97 -1.50
N HIS A 29 -11.40 -9.40 -0.39
CA HIS A 29 -12.02 -10.72 -0.27
C HIS A 29 -13.16 -10.91 -1.28
N GLY A 30 -14.03 -9.90 -1.44
CA GLY A 30 -15.11 -9.91 -2.44
C GLY A 30 -14.62 -10.00 -3.88
N PHE A 31 -13.42 -9.50 -4.17
CA PHE A 31 -12.73 -9.70 -5.46
C PHE A 31 -12.10 -11.10 -5.62
N GLY A 32 -12.20 -11.97 -4.61
CA GLY A 32 -11.61 -13.31 -4.63
C GLY A 32 -10.09 -13.32 -4.48
N MET A 33 -9.52 -12.29 -3.82
CA MET A 33 -8.09 -12.23 -3.55
C MET A 33 -7.70 -13.05 -2.33
N ARG A 34 -6.48 -13.61 -2.33
CA ARG A 34 -5.83 -14.12 -1.12
C ARG A 34 -5.40 -12.94 -0.25
N LEU A 35 -5.70 -12.99 1.05
CA LEU A 35 -5.42 -11.90 1.98
C LEU A 35 -4.20 -12.20 2.85
N LEU A 36 -3.22 -11.30 2.81
CA LEU A 36 -2.10 -11.22 3.76
C LEU A 36 -2.23 -9.96 4.61
N GLY A 37 -2.06 -10.09 5.92
CA GLY A 37 -2.15 -8.99 6.88
C GLY A 37 -0.86 -8.74 7.64
N TRP A 38 -0.57 -7.48 7.95
CA TRP A 38 0.43 -7.11 8.94
C TRP A 38 -0.09 -5.97 9.82
N ASP A 39 -0.07 -6.18 11.13
CA ASP A 39 -0.44 -5.19 12.14
C ASP A 39 0.24 -5.56 13.47
N VAL A 40 0.38 -4.58 14.38
CA VAL A 40 0.81 -4.82 15.77
C VAL A 40 -0.23 -5.63 16.53
N HIS A 41 -1.51 -5.47 16.19
CA HIS A 41 -2.62 -6.24 16.74
C HIS A 41 -3.45 -6.87 15.63
N GLU A 42 -3.57 -8.20 15.66
CA GLU A 42 -4.39 -8.91 14.68
C GLU A 42 -5.87 -8.62 14.89
N ASN A 43 -6.59 -8.41 13.79
CA ASN A 43 -8.02 -8.14 13.77
C ASN A 43 -8.80 -9.46 13.56
N PRO A 44 -9.64 -9.89 14.52
CA PRO A 44 -10.45 -11.11 14.41
C PRO A 44 -11.39 -11.12 13.19
N ASP A 45 -11.93 -9.97 12.78
CA ASP A 45 -12.82 -9.88 11.62
C ASP A 45 -12.05 -10.16 10.33
N CYS A 46 -10.81 -9.69 10.23
CA CYS A 46 -9.94 -9.98 9.10
C CYS A 46 -9.54 -11.47 9.09
N ARG A 47 -9.24 -12.06 10.25
CA ARG A 47 -9.00 -13.50 10.38
C ARG A 47 -10.21 -14.32 9.92
N ALA A 48 -11.43 -13.89 10.26
CA ALA A 48 -12.66 -14.55 9.83
C ALA A 48 -12.88 -14.49 8.30
N LEU A 49 -12.35 -13.48 7.62
CA LEU A 49 -12.29 -13.40 6.14
C LEU A 49 -11.21 -14.31 5.51
N GLY A 50 -10.47 -15.07 6.33
CA GLY A 50 -9.39 -15.95 5.87
C GLY A 50 -8.05 -15.24 5.71
N MET A 51 -7.85 -14.06 6.32
CA MET A 51 -6.56 -13.37 6.28
C MET A 51 -5.47 -14.13 7.04
N GLU A 52 -4.34 -14.33 6.38
CA GLU A 52 -3.12 -14.83 6.99
C GLU A 52 -2.26 -13.65 7.44
N TYR A 53 -2.06 -13.49 8.76
CA TYR A 53 -1.10 -12.51 9.25
C TYR A 53 0.32 -13.07 9.16
N VAL A 54 1.20 -12.28 8.56
CA VAL A 54 2.59 -12.65 8.25
C VAL A 54 3.51 -11.49 8.58
N ASP A 55 4.82 -11.71 8.62
CA ASP A 55 5.78 -10.61 8.73
C ASP A 55 5.74 -9.70 7.48
N ARG A 56 6.17 -8.45 7.67
CA ARG A 56 6.13 -7.42 6.62
C ARG A 56 6.92 -7.82 5.38
N ASP A 57 8.09 -8.47 5.54
CA ASP A 57 8.93 -8.81 4.41
C ASP A 57 8.29 -9.91 3.54
N ARG A 58 7.66 -10.91 4.18
CA ARG A 58 6.85 -11.92 3.50
C ARG A 58 5.65 -11.31 2.79
N LEU A 59 4.92 -10.41 3.46
CA LEU A 59 3.80 -9.68 2.85
C LEU A 59 4.24 -8.97 1.56
N LEU A 60 5.32 -8.19 1.63
CA LEU A 60 5.81 -7.43 0.46
C LEU A 60 6.24 -8.35 -0.70
N ARG A 61 6.93 -9.46 -0.41
CA ARG A 61 7.38 -10.41 -1.45
C ARG A 61 6.25 -11.15 -2.15
N GLU A 62 5.18 -11.45 -1.43
CA GLU A 62 4.10 -12.30 -1.97
C GLU A 62 2.96 -11.50 -2.60
N SER A 63 2.78 -10.23 -2.21
CA SER A 63 1.61 -9.43 -2.59
C SER A 63 1.70 -8.87 -4.01
N ASP A 64 0.64 -9.05 -4.78
CA ASP A 64 0.44 -8.40 -6.08
C ASP A 64 -0.14 -6.98 -5.90
N LEU A 65 -0.82 -6.73 -4.77
CA LEU A 65 -1.35 -5.44 -4.36
C LEU A 65 -0.96 -5.19 -2.90
N VAL A 66 -0.29 -4.07 -2.60
CA VAL A 66 0.02 -3.65 -1.23
C VAL A 66 -0.74 -2.36 -0.93
N SER A 67 -1.51 -2.36 0.16
CA SER A 67 -2.27 -1.19 0.61
C SER A 67 -1.90 -0.78 2.04
N LEU A 68 -1.66 0.52 2.23
CA LEU A 68 -1.26 1.10 3.52
C LEU A 68 -2.46 1.75 4.25
N HIS A 69 -2.75 1.25 5.46
CA HIS A 69 -3.84 1.70 6.34
C HIS A 69 -3.37 1.91 7.78
N VAL A 70 -2.14 2.38 7.97
CA VAL A 70 -1.53 2.69 9.28
C VAL A 70 -1.39 4.21 9.47
N PRO A 71 -1.45 4.72 10.72
CA PRO A 71 -1.13 6.11 10.99
C PRO A 71 0.36 6.39 10.77
N LEU A 72 0.71 7.65 10.47
CA LEU A 72 2.09 8.11 10.49
C LEU A 72 2.52 8.42 11.93
N LEU A 73 3.48 7.66 12.41
CA LEU A 73 4.12 7.75 13.73
C LEU A 73 5.64 7.69 13.52
N PRO A 74 6.47 8.08 14.50
CA PRO A 74 7.93 7.90 14.39
C PRO A 74 8.35 6.45 14.08
N THR A 75 7.55 5.47 14.52
CA THR A 75 7.77 4.04 14.27
C THR A 75 7.30 3.54 12.91
N THR A 76 6.46 4.31 12.21
CA THR A 76 5.90 3.97 10.88
C THR A 76 6.34 4.95 9.80
N ALA A 77 7.17 5.94 10.14
CA ALA A 77 7.82 6.82 9.17
C ALA A 77 8.74 5.98 8.28
N HIS A 78 8.64 6.20 6.96
CA HIS A 78 9.35 5.45 5.93
C HIS A 78 9.23 3.92 6.10
N LEU A 79 8.05 3.46 6.51
CA LEU A 79 7.73 2.04 6.62
C LEU A 79 8.03 1.29 5.32
N LEU A 80 7.80 1.94 4.17
CA LEU A 80 8.28 1.51 2.86
C LEU A 80 9.52 2.34 2.46
N ASP A 81 10.67 1.94 3.00
CA ASP A 81 11.99 2.43 2.62
C ASP A 81 12.50 1.76 1.32
N ALA A 82 13.69 2.15 0.87
CA ALA A 82 14.33 1.56 -0.32
C ALA A 82 14.50 0.03 -0.25
N ARG A 83 14.70 -0.56 0.94
CA ARG A 83 14.81 -2.02 1.09
C ARG A 83 13.45 -2.67 0.92
N ALA A 84 12.42 -2.14 1.58
CA ALA A 84 11.05 -2.62 1.54
C ALA A 84 10.48 -2.55 0.11
N LEU A 85 10.69 -1.44 -0.60
CA LEU A 85 10.25 -1.29 -2.00
C LEU A 85 10.93 -2.29 -2.95
N ARG A 86 12.16 -2.73 -2.65
CA ARG A 86 12.85 -3.79 -3.41
C ARG A 86 12.35 -5.19 -3.12
N LEU A 87 11.69 -5.41 -1.97
CA LEU A 87 11.08 -6.70 -1.66
C LEU A 87 9.77 -6.91 -2.42
N MET A 88 9.10 -5.83 -2.82
CA MET A 88 7.88 -5.90 -3.61
C MET A 88 8.15 -6.51 -4.99
N LYS A 89 7.16 -7.20 -5.55
CA LYS A 89 7.19 -7.71 -6.92
C LYS A 89 7.36 -6.56 -7.93
N ASP A 90 8.07 -6.83 -9.03
CA ASP A 90 8.32 -5.90 -10.15
C ASP A 90 7.05 -5.46 -10.91
N ASP A 91 5.90 -6.00 -10.55
CA ASP A 91 4.62 -5.68 -11.13
C ASP A 91 3.53 -5.48 -10.07
N ALA A 92 3.94 -5.28 -8.82
CA ALA A 92 3.03 -4.98 -7.73
C ALA A 92 2.34 -3.64 -7.95
N LEU A 93 1.11 -3.54 -7.44
CA LEU A 93 0.39 -2.30 -7.24
C LEU A 93 0.64 -1.82 -5.81
N LEU A 94 1.06 -0.57 -5.65
CA LEU A 94 1.19 0.07 -4.34
C LEU A 94 0.12 1.14 -4.17
N VAL A 95 -0.68 1.05 -3.10
CA VAL A 95 -1.72 2.02 -2.76
C VAL A 95 -1.43 2.62 -1.38
N ASN A 96 -1.36 3.95 -1.32
CA ASN A 96 -1.29 4.69 -0.06
C ASN A 96 -2.35 5.77 -0.03
N SER A 97 -3.38 5.55 0.77
CA SER A 97 -4.42 6.54 1.11
C SER A 97 -4.35 7.00 2.57
N SER A 98 -3.21 6.76 3.23
CA SER A 98 -3.01 7.09 4.65
C SER A 98 -2.23 8.40 4.82
N ARG A 99 -0.90 8.35 4.79
CA ARG A 99 -0.02 9.53 4.89
C ARG A 99 1.21 9.35 4.00
N GLY A 100 1.66 10.43 3.36
CA GLY A 100 2.81 10.39 2.45
C GLY A 100 4.10 9.89 3.10
N GLY A 101 4.40 10.36 4.31
CA GLY A 101 5.61 9.99 5.06
C GLY A 101 5.71 8.51 5.49
N LEU A 102 4.74 7.66 5.14
CA LEU A 102 4.85 6.20 5.30
C LEU A 102 5.78 5.58 4.24
N ILE A 103 6.02 6.28 3.14
CA ILE A 103 6.87 5.83 2.04
C ILE A 103 8.04 6.80 1.93
N ASP A 104 9.26 6.26 1.78
CA ASP A 104 10.40 7.07 1.35
C ASP A 104 10.18 7.48 -0.10
N THR A 105 9.88 8.77 -0.29
CA THR A 105 9.55 9.35 -1.57
C THR A 105 10.68 9.23 -2.58
N GLU A 106 11.93 9.48 -2.17
CA GLU A 106 13.08 9.42 -3.08
C GLU A 106 13.32 7.99 -3.55
N ALA A 107 13.21 7.04 -2.62
CA ALA A 107 13.30 5.62 -2.95
C ALA A 107 12.19 5.19 -3.91
N LEU A 108 10.94 5.61 -3.68
CA LEU A 108 9.81 5.29 -4.55
C LEU A 108 10.02 5.85 -5.97
N VAL A 109 10.45 7.11 -6.09
CA VAL A 109 10.78 7.73 -7.39
C VAL A 109 11.90 6.94 -8.09
N GLY A 110 12.90 6.48 -7.34
CA GLY A 110 13.97 5.64 -7.85
C GLY A 110 13.47 4.32 -8.45
N GLU A 111 12.53 3.65 -7.79
CA GLU A 111 11.94 2.38 -8.28
C GLU A 111 10.96 2.60 -9.44
N LEU A 112 10.18 3.69 -9.42
CA LEU A 112 9.30 4.08 -10.53
C LEU A 112 10.09 4.34 -11.82
N ARG A 113 11.23 5.04 -11.74
CA ARG A 113 12.11 5.28 -12.89
C ARG A 113 12.67 4.00 -13.50
N LYS A 114 12.74 2.91 -12.73
CA LYS A 114 13.17 1.59 -13.22
C LYS A 114 12.03 0.81 -13.88
N GLY A 115 10.78 1.29 -13.83
CA GLY A 115 9.62 0.61 -14.39
C GLY A 115 9.19 -0.65 -13.63
N ARG A 116 9.57 -0.77 -12.34
CA ARG A 116 9.31 -1.94 -11.49
C ARG A 116 7.93 -1.99 -10.84
N PHE A 117 7.01 -1.08 -11.15
CA PHE A 117 5.67 -1.12 -10.58
C PHE A 117 4.64 -1.07 -11.69
N ALA A 118 3.62 -1.92 -11.61
CA ALA A 118 2.49 -1.87 -12.54
C ALA A 118 1.66 -0.59 -12.35
N GLY A 119 1.72 0.00 -11.17
CA GLY A 119 1.08 1.27 -10.84
C GLY A 119 1.28 1.64 -9.38
N VAL A 120 1.24 2.93 -9.10
CA VAL A 120 1.26 3.47 -7.74
C VAL A 120 0.10 4.44 -7.60
N GLY A 121 -0.81 4.18 -6.67
CA GLY A 121 -1.91 5.07 -6.31
C GLY A 121 -1.59 5.78 -4.99
N LEU A 122 -1.25 7.07 -5.07
CA LEU A 122 -1.01 7.90 -3.90
C LEU A 122 -2.14 8.95 -3.81
N ASP A 123 -2.93 8.88 -2.74
CA ASP A 123 -3.83 10.00 -2.36
C ASP A 123 -3.09 11.04 -1.50
N VAL A 124 -1.89 10.67 -1.05
CA VAL A 124 -1.07 11.41 -0.10
C VAL A 124 0.43 11.37 -0.47
N TYR A 125 1.13 12.50 -0.34
CA TYR A 125 2.56 12.68 -0.61
C TYR A 125 3.31 13.34 0.57
N GLU A 126 4.61 13.05 0.73
CA GLU A 126 5.38 13.49 1.90
C GLU A 126 5.48 15.03 2.02
N ALA A 127 5.47 15.75 0.89
CA ALA A 127 5.49 17.22 0.85
C ALA A 127 4.11 17.89 1.05
N GLU A 128 3.08 17.18 1.50
CA GLU A 128 1.74 17.74 1.68
C GLU A 128 1.59 18.72 2.83
N SER A 129 2.52 18.71 3.79
CA SER A 129 2.65 19.76 4.79
C SER A 129 3.13 21.06 4.14
N GLY A 130 2.25 21.72 3.37
CA GLY A 130 2.47 23.01 2.71
C GLY A 130 1.75 23.22 1.37
N LEU A 131 1.26 22.16 0.70
CA LEU A 131 0.75 22.25 -0.67
C LEU A 131 -0.76 22.03 -0.84
N PHE A 132 -1.46 21.48 0.16
CA PHE A 132 -2.88 21.09 0.04
C PHE A 132 -3.91 22.24 0.03
N PHE A 133 -3.46 23.50 0.07
CA PHE A 133 -4.35 24.67 0.07
C PHE A 133 -4.03 25.73 -1.00
N LEU A 134 -3.17 25.42 -1.97
CA LEU A 134 -2.86 26.36 -3.06
C LEU A 134 -3.57 25.95 -4.34
N ASP A 135 -4.65 26.67 -4.64
CA ASP A 135 -5.24 26.70 -5.98
C ASP A 135 -4.23 27.31 -6.96
N LYS A 136 -3.67 26.47 -7.85
CA LYS A 136 -2.76 26.90 -8.92
C LYS A 136 -3.47 27.13 -10.26
N SER A 137 -4.79 27.16 -10.29
CA SER A 137 -5.57 27.41 -11.51
C SER A 137 -5.39 28.85 -12.04
N LEU A 138 -4.72 29.72 -11.28
CA LEU A 138 -4.53 31.14 -11.60
C LEU A 138 -3.06 31.51 -11.92
N GLU A 139 -2.12 30.56 -11.93
CA GLU A 139 -0.75 30.82 -12.38
C GLU A 139 -0.57 30.31 -13.81
N GLY A 140 -1.05 31.12 -14.76
CA GLY A 140 -0.78 31.04 -16.19
C GLY A 140 -0.42 32.41 -16.73
#